data_AF-A0A1Y2MGJ6-F1
#
_entry.id   AF-A0A1Y2MGJ6-F1
#
_cell.length_a   1.000
_cell.length_b   1.000
_cell.length_c   1.000
_cell.angle_alpha   90.00
_cell.angle_beta   90.00
_cell.angle_gamma   90.00
#
_symmetry.space_group_name_H-M   'P 1'
#
loop_
_entity.id
_entity.type
_entity.pdbx_description
1 polymer ?
#
loop_
_entity_poly.entity_id
_entity_poly.type
_entity_poly.pdbx_seq_one_letter_code
_entity_poly.pdbx_strand_id
1 'polypeptide(L)'
;MSVLRAREGGGRHHDGREPFVIQGDVIVLLLVVLACGWIWHSAFRSKPEPQIPVQRMQRQLDECPFTIRQVNKTTYVVRELDRFGENPHIYVKKHTESLPNGRTSTILIINDTGCGTTARSKTSRTGQWNIKTFIDHHLNPSGSAPYLIILSHCHYDHILGLGPILQPGKIAGLPQSAHTLIASSSYARSFLEPRTSLREHSLCNSMNLVCPSYKTTTWAQHNHRLSVSHPRLEVIPMHLPVTTLHTPGHTPDSLSWFDEEERALYVGDSLYEAPAPILFPSEGNLADWWRSVDLLIAFVMEKNEMQGEKRVTLSAGHVTVGVDALGCLTDAREFMKRVLRDEVAFEEQPMKRGEPFGQWQEDGRFSLGAPLRVVQEGRLSIPEDEWRSNV
;
A
#
# COMPACT_ATOMS: atom_id res chain seq x y z
N MET A 1 -4.55 28.84 78.58
CA MET A 1 -5.66 29.40 79.37
C MET A 1 -6.95 28.77 78.88
N SER A 2 -7.75 28.28 79.83
CA SER A 2 -9.16 27.85 79.79
C SER A 2 -10.01 28.57 78.72
N VAL A 3 -10.97 27.96 78.00
CA VAL A 3 -12.36 27.63 78.44
C VAL A 3 -12.90 26.49 77.51
N LEU A 4 -13.21 25.27 77.98
CA LEU A 4 -14.43 24.73 78.61
C LEU A 4 -15.71 24.57 77.73
N ARG A 5 -15.95 23.28 77.40
CA ARG A 5 -17.21 22.49 77.26
C ARG A 5 -18.60 23.16 77.34
N ALA A 6 -19.53 22.67 76.51
CA ALA A 6 -20.70 21.79 76.85
C ALA A 6 -21.85 21.96 75.81
N ARG A 7 -22.33 20.86 75.16
CA ARG A 7 -23.65 20.16 75.33
C ARG A 7 -24.89 21.03 75.01
N GLU A 8 -26.00 20.59 74.40
CA GLU A 8 -26.62 19.29 74.12
C GLU A 8 -27.86 19.48 73.21
N GLY A 9 -28.37 18.39 72.62
CA GLY A 9 -29.76 18.26 72.12
C GLY A 9 -29.87 18.32 70.58
N GLY A 10 -30.54 17.43 69.87
CA GLY A 10 -31.48 16.38 70.25
C GLY A 10 -32.60 16.31 69.20
N GLY A 11 -32.51 15.33 68.29
CA GLY A 11 -33.62 14.71 67.55
C GLY A 11 -34.45 15.55 66.56
N ARG A 12 -34.53 15.08 65.30
CA ARG A 12 -35.70 14.37 64.74
C ARG A 12 -35.50 14.09 63.25
N HIS A 13 -35.78 12.85 62.86
CA HIS A 13 -35.96 12.40 61.49
C HIS A 13 -37.11 13.17 60.82
N HIS A 14 -36.86 13.74 59.64
CA HIS A 14 -37.88 13.95 58.62
C HIS A 14 -37.36 13.38 57.30
N ASP A 15 -38.07 12.35 56.84
CA ASP A 15 -37.93 11.71 55.54
C ASP A 15 -38.52 12.67 54.49
N GLY A 16 -37.64 13.26 53.68
CA GLY A 16 -37.97 14.17 52.60
C GLY A 16 -37.18 13.75 51.36
N ARG A 17 -37.78 12.91 50.52
CA ARG A 17 -37.26 12.62 49.18
C ARG A 17 -37.36 13.90 48.35
N GLU A 18 -36.23 14.55 48.13
CA GLU A 18 -36.11 15.50 47.01
C GLU A 18 -36.09 14.73 45.68
N PRO A 19 -36.79 15.23 44.64
CA PRO A 19 -36.70 14.65 43.31
C PRO A 19 -35.30 14.88 42.75
N PHE A 20 -34.64 13.79 42.34
CA PHE A 20 -33.40 13.84 41.57
C PHE A 20 -33.64 14.64 40.28
N VAL A 21 -33.21 15.90 40.27
CA VAL A 21 -33.09 16.68 39.04
C VAL A 21 -31.86 16.14 38.31
N ILE A 22 -32.09 15.26 37.33
CA ILE A 22 -31.07 14.90 36.35
C ILE A 22 -30.81 16.17 35.53
N GLN A 23 -29.68 16.84 35.79
CA GLN A 23 -29.18 17.95 34.99
C GLN A 23 -29.27 17.59 33.50
N GLY A 24 -29.90 18.47 32.72
CA GLY A 24 -30.04 18.32 31.27
C GLY A 24 -28.71 18.08 30.54
N ASP A 25 -27.60 18.44 31.17
CA ASP A 25 -26.24 18.24 30.64
C ASP A 25 -25.85 16.76 30.46
N VAL A 26 -26.38 15.85 31.29
CA VAL A 26 -26.08 14.41 31.16
C VAL A 26 -26.86 13.77 30.01
N ILE A 27 -28.08 14.25 29.75
CA ILE A 27 -28.91 13.78 28.64
C ILE A 27 -28.36 14.32 27.31
N VAL A 28 -27.89 15.57 27.28
CA VAL A 28 -27.22 16.15 26.09
C VAL A 28 -25.91 15.40 25.80
N LEU A 29 -25.11 15.06 26.82
CA LEU A 29 -23.87 14.30 26.61
C LEU A 29 -24.14 12.88 26.08
N LEU A 30 -25.17 12.20 26.59
CA LEU A 30 -25.60 10.88 26.09
C LEU A 30 -26.14 10.94 24.66
N LEU A 31 -26.91 11.98 24.32
CA LEU A 31 -27.41 12.17 22.96
C LEU A 31 -26.29 12.53 21.97
N VAL A 32 -25.28 13.30 22.39
CA VAL A 32 -24.09 13.60 21.58
C VAL A 32 -23.22 12.35 21.40
N VAL A 33 -23.03 11.52 22.42
CA VAL A 33 -22.27 10.26 22.30
C VAL A 33 -23.01 9.25 21.41
N LEU A 34 -24.34 9.16 21.51
CA LEU A 34 -25.14 8.30 20.64
C LEU A 34 -25.21 8.84 19.20
N ALA A 35 -25.26 10.16 19.01
CA ALA A 35 -25.21 10.80 17.69
C ALA A 35 -23.82 10.65 17.05
N CYS A 36 -22.73 10.83 17.80
CA CYS A 36 -21.37 10.59 17.32
C CYS A 36 -21.12 9.10 17.04
N GLY A 37 -21.67 8.20 17.85
CA GLY A 37 -21.64 6.75 17.59
C GLY A 37 -22.45 6.36 16.35
N TRP A 38 -23.59 7.01 16.10
CA TRP A 38 -24.41 6.78 14.90
C TRP A 38 -23.78 7.40 13.64
N ILE A 39 -23.17 8.58 13.74
CA ILE A 39 -22.42 9.23 12.65
C ILE A 39 -21.17 8.40 12.32
N TRP A 40 -20.44 7.91 13.32
CA TRP A 40 -19.31 6.98 13.13
C TRP A 40 -19.78 5.65 12.52
N HIS A 41 -20.93 5.12 12.94
CA HIS A 41 -21.50 3.91 12.35
C HIS A 41 -22.07 4.13 10.93
N SER A 42 -22.49 5.36 10.58
CA SER A 42 -23.04 5.68 9.25
C SER A 42 -21.96 6.04 8.22
N ALA A 43 -20.87 6.70 8.64
CA ALA A 43 -19.76 7.09 7.78
C ALA A 43 -18.93 5.89 7.27
N PHE A 44 -19.08 4.71 7.87
CA PHE A 44 -18.38 3.47 7.50
C PHE A 44 -19.27 2.40 6.85
N ARG A 45 -20.48 2.76 6.40
CA ARG A 45 -21.31 1.89 5.55
C ARG A 45 -21.61 2.55 4.21
N SER A 46 -20.70 2.38 3.27
CA SER A 46 -21.09 2.26 1.87
C SER A 46 -22.09 1.10 1.73
N LYS A 47 -23.13 1.30 0.90
CA LYS A 47 -24.17 0.28 0.65
C LYS A 47 -23.51 -1.07 0.33
N PRO A 48 -24.00 -2.19 0.87
CA PRO A 48 -23.42 -3.48 0.56
C PRO A 48 -23.71 -3.82 -0.91
N GLU A 49 -22.67 -3.78 -1.75
CA GLU A 49 -22.53 -4.78 -2.81
C GLU A 49 -22.77 -6.17 -2.20
N PRO A 50 -23.31 -7.15 -2.94
CA PRO A 50 -23.77 -8.41 -2.38
C PRO A 50 -22.65 -9.05 -1.57
N GLN A 51 -22.78 -8.92 -0.24
CA GLN A 51 -21.78 -9.38 0.70
C GLN A 51 -21.69 -10.88 0.52
N ILE A 52 -20.53 -11.35 0.09
CA ILE A 52 -20.10 -12.72 0.38
C ILE A 52 -20.38 -12.89 1.88
N PRO A 53 -21.23 -13.86 2.31
CA PRO A 53 -21.64 -13.95 3.70
C PRO A 53 -20.40 -13.94 4.60
N VAL A 54 -20.40 -13.17 5.69
CA VAL A 54 -19.26 -13.05 6.63
C VAL A 54 -18.67 -14.42 6.99
N GLN A 55 -19.53 -15.46 7.06
CA GLN A 55 -19.14 -16.86 7.28
C GLN A 55 -18.31 -17.48 6.16
N ARG A 56 -18.50 -17.10 4.89
CA ARG A 56 -17.74 -17.56 3.72
C ARG A 56 -16.39 -16.85 3.61
N MET A 57 -16.32 -15.56 3.98
CA MET A 57 -15.06 -14.82 4.10
C MET A 57 -14.21 -15.37 5.26
N GLN A 58 -14.84 -15.65 6.41
CA GLN A 58 -14.18 -16.29 7.55
C GLN A 58 -13.64 -17.69 7.18
N ARG A 59 -14.41 -18.51 6.46
CA ARG A 59 -13.93 -19.82 5.96
C ARG A 59 -12.77 -19.72 4.97
N GLN A 60 -12.74 -18.71 4.09
CA GLN A 60 -11.60 -18.49 3.20
C GLN A 60 -10.35 -18.07 3.98
N LEU A 61 -10.50 -17.20 4.97
CA LEU A 61 -9.43 -16.84 5.92
C LEU A 61 -8.94 -18.04 6.74
N ASP A 62 -9.83 -18.98 7.07
CA ASP A 62 -9.52 -20.20 7.82
C ASP A 62 -8.70 -21.22 7.00
N GLU A 63 -8.63 -21.10 5.66
CA GLU A 63 -7.87 -22.02 4.79
C GLU A 63 -6.58 -21.40 4.23
N CYS A 64 -6.65 -20.18 3.65
CA CYS A 64 -5.49 -19.41 3.16
C CYS A 64 -5.86 -17.94 2.88
N PRO A 65 -5.17 -16.95 3.47
CA PRO A 65 -5.45 -15.52 3.27
C PRO A 65 -4.82 -14.95 1.99
N PHE A 66 -4.35 -15.79 1.07
CA PHE A 66 -3.73 -15.37 -0.17
C PHE A 66 -4.40 -16.04 -1.36
N THR A 67 -4.52 -15.30 -2.46
CA THR A 67 -4.89 -15.84 -3.76
C THR A 67 -3.77 -15.57 -4.76
N ILE A 68 -3.66 -16.39 -5.80
CA ILE A 68 -2.63 -16.23 -6.83
C ILE A 68 -3.24 -16.39 -8.22
N ARG A 69 -2.83 -15.53 -9.15
CA ARG A 69 -3.20 -15.63 -10.56
C ARG A 69 -2.01 -15.26 -11.44
N GLN A 70 -1.78 -16.02 -12.50
CA GLN A 70 -0.79 -15.66 -13.51
C GLN A 70 -1.31 -14.48 -14.34
N VAL A 71 -0.49 -13.44 -14.51
CA VAL A 71 -0.86 -12.21 -15.24
C VAL A 71 -0.18 -12.10 -16.60
N ASN A 72 0.99 -12.73 -16.77
CA ASN A 72 1.71 -12.83 -18.03
C ASN A 72 2.58 -14.11 -18.04
N LYS A 73 3.54 -14.28 -18.96
CA LYS A 73 4.24 -15.57 -19.11
C LYS A 73 5.06 -15.94 -17.88
N THR A 74 5.65 -14.97 -17.19
CA THR A 74 6.58 -15.21 -16.07
C THR A 74 6.16 -14.57 -14.74
N THR A 75 5.11 -13.76 -14.73
CA THR A 75 4.66 -13.00 -13.55
C THR A 75 3.28 -13.45 -13.06
N TYR A 76 3.17 -13.51 -11.74
CA TYR A 76 1.97 -13.83 -10.99
C TYR A 76 1.60 -12.63 -10.11
N VAL A 77 0.31 -12.37 -9.94
CA VAL A 77 -0.19 -11.48 -8.89
C VAL A 77 -0.67 -12.35 -7.73
N VAL A 78 -0.13 -12.08 -6.55
CA VAL A 78 -0.63 -12.58 -5.28
C VAL A 78 -1.46 -11.48 -4.65
N ARG A 79 -2.72 -11.75 -4.32
CA ARG A 79 -3.57 -10.80 -3.61
C ARG A 79 -3.76 -11.29 -2.18
N GLU A 80 -3.38 -10.46 -1.23
CA GLU A 80 -3.58 -10.70 0.19
C GLU A 80 -5.01 -10.33 0.59
N LEU A 81 -5.62 -11.12 1.44
CA LEU A 81 -6.84 -10.77 2.16
C LEU A 81 -6.44 -10.47 3.60
N ASP A 82 -6.24 -9.19 3.89
CA ASP A 82 -5.74 -8.70 5.17
C ASP A 82 -6.85 -8.14 6.07
N ARG A 83 -6.49 -7.83 7.32
CA ARG A 83 -7.42 -7.34 8.34
C ARG A 83 -7.76 -5.85 8.22
N PHE A 84 -7.02 -5.09 7.42
CA PHE A 84 -7.20 -3.66 7.21
C PHE A 84 -8.11 -3.39 6.00
N GLY A 85 -8.26 -4.39 5.12
CA GLY A 85 -9.08 -4.28 3.91
C GLY A 85 -8.34 -3.66 2.73
N GLU A 86 -7.01 -3.51 2.82
CA GLU A 86 -6.18 -2.92 1.75
C GLU A 86 -6.14 -3.83 0.52
N ASN A 87 -6.11 -5.13 0.75
CA ASN A 87 -5.99 -6.20 -0.25
C ASN A 87 -4.89 -5.96 -1.30
N PRO A 88 -3.63 -5.73 -0.89
CA PRO A 88 -2.56 -5.35 -1.80
C PRO A 88 -2.24 -6.44 -2.82
N HIS A 89 -1.79 -6.00 -3.99
CA HIS A 89 -1.23 -6.80 -5.06
C HIS A 89 0.28 -6.92 -4.89
N ILE A 90 0.73 -8.16 -4.75
CA ILE A 90 2.14 -8.53 -4.65
C ILE A 90 2.51 -9.26 -5.93
N TYR A 91 3.33 -8.65 -6.77
CA TYR A 91 3.73 -9.27 -8.04
C TYR A 91 4.97 -10.13 -7.85
N VAL A 92 4.95 -11.36 -8.38
CA VAL A 92 6.07 -12.28 -8.32
C VAL A 92 6.43 -12.72 -9.73
N LYS A 93 7.55 -12.23 -10.24
CA LYS A 93 8.14 -12.66 -11.53
C LYS A 93 9.19 -13.72 -11.29
N LYS A 94 9.12 -14.80 -12.07
CA LYS A 94 10.17 -15.81 -12.15
C LYS A 94 11.10 -15.49 -13.30
N HIS A 95 12.31 -15.03 -13.00
CA HIS A 95 13.33 -14.80 -14.02
C HIS A 95 14.34 -15.94 -14.00
N THR A 96 14.53 -16.60 -15.15
CA THR A 96 15.42 -17.74 -15.31
C THR A 96 16.43 -17.44 -16.42
N GLU A 97 17.72 -17.53 -16.10
CA GLU A 97 18.81 -17.33 -17.05
C GLU A 97 19.61 -18.63 -17.23
N SER A 98 20.10 -18.86 -18.46
CA SER A 98 21.05 -19.94 -18.75
C SER A 98 22.48 -19.46 -18.50
N LEU A 99 23.21 -20.17 -17.67
CA LEU A 99 24.58 -19.85 -17.31
C LEU A 99 25.57 -20.39 -18.36
N PRO A 100 26.80 -19.84 -18.44
CA PRO A 100 27.82 -20.31 -19.37
C PRO A 100 28.17 -21.81 -19.25
N ASN A 101 27.94 -22.42 -18.08
CA ASN A 101 28.16 -23.84 -17.83
C ASN A 101 26.96 -24.73 -18.21
N GLY A 102 25.95 -24.20 -18.89
CA GLY A 102 24.75 -24.92 -19.33
C GLY A 102 23.71 -25.17 -18.22
N ARG A 103 23.97 -24.76 -16.97
CA ARG A 103 22.98 -24.82 -15.90
C ARG A 103 22.06 -23.61 -15.97
N THR A 104 20.83 -23.73 -15.49
CA THR A 104 19.92 -22.59 -15.33
C THR A 104 19.97 -22.06 -13.89
N SER A 105 19.91 -20.74 -13.75
CA SER A 105 19.68 -20.09 -12.46
C SER A 105 18.33 -19.38 -12.48
N THR A 106 17.67 -19.28 -11.32
CA THR A 106 16.38 -18.61 -11.20
C THR A 106 16.40 -17.69 -9.99
N ILE A 107 15.86 -16.50 -10.17
CA ILE A 107 15.55 -15.55 -9.10
C ILE A 107 14.05 -15.25 -9.13
N LEU A 108 13.43 -15.08 -7.96
CA LEU A 108 12.09 -14.50 -7.89
C LEU A 108 12.23 -13.00 -7.62
N ILE A 109 11.69 -12.20 -8.53
CA ILE A 109 11.55 -10.76 -8.37
C ILE A 109 10.16 -10.53 -7.78
N ILE A 110 10.11 -9.97 -6.58
CA ILE A 110 8.89 -9.76 -5.81
C ILE A 110 8.70 -8.25 -5.67
N ASN A 111 7.57 -7.71 -6.14
CA ASN A 111 7.21 -6.32 -5.89
C ASN A 111 6.29 -6.26 -4.68
N ASP A 112 6.77 -5.57 -3.64
CA ASP A 112 6.13 -5.41 -2.34
C ASP A 112 5.87 -6.72 -1.60
N THR A 113 5.34 -6.64 -0.38
CA THR A 113 5.23 -7.79 0.52
C THR A 113 3.90 -7.88 1.26
N GLY A 114 3.02 -6.90 1.06
CA GLY A 114 1.70 -6.92 1.67
C GLY A 114 1.67 -6.45 3.12
N CYS A 115 0.50 -6.62 3.74
CA CYS A 115 0.18 -6.19 5.11
C CYS A 115 0.70 -7.15 6.20
N GLY A 116 1.42 -8.20 5.82
CA GLY A 116 2.03 -9.14 6.77
C GLY A 116 1.06 -10.11 7.44
N THR A 117 -0.05 -10.45 6.78
CA THR A 117 -1.01 -11.43 7.30
C THR A 117 -0.35 -12.79 7.53
N THR A 118 -0.64 -13.36 8.70
CA THR A 118 -0.23 -14.72 9.07
C THR A 118 -1.45 -15.47 9.60
N ALA A 119 -1.75 -16.63 9.01
CA ALA A 119 -2.85 -17.49 9.40
C ALA A 119 -2.35 -18.91 9.69
N ARG A 120 -2.83 -19.53 10.78
CA ARG A 120 -2.54 -20.95 11.04
C ARG A 120 -3.21 -21.79 9.96
N SER A 121 -2.52 -22.81 9.47
CA SER A 121 -3.09 -23.68 8.45
C SER A 121 -2.53 -25.09 8.51
N LYS A 122 -3.43 -26.07 8.40
CA LYS A 122 -3.06 -27.49 8.27
C LYS A 122 -2.60 -27.85 6.85
N THR A 123 -2.94 -27.03 5.86
CA THR A 123 -2.56 -27.26 4.46
C THR A 123 -1.20 -26.66 4.12
N SER A 124 -0.70 -25.72 4.92
CA SER A 124 0.67 -25.24 4.83
C SER A 124 1.67 -26.26 5.38
N ARG A 125 2.77 -26.50 4.65
CA ARG A 125 3.89 -27.34 5.09
C ARG A 125 4.56 -26.85 6.37
N THR A 126 4.43 -25.55 6.69
CA THR A 126 5.02 -24.94 7.89
C THR A 126 4.01 -24.76 9.01
N GLY A 127 2.77 -25.24 8.86
CA GLY A 127 1.68 -25.04 9.82
C GLY A 127 1.06 -23.64 9.80
N GLN A 128 1.52 -22.75 8.90
CA GLN A 128 1.00 -21.39 8.75
C GLN A 128 1.17 -20.85 7.33
N TRP A 129 0.20 -20.07 6.88
CA TRP A 129 0.31 -19.23 5.70
C TRP A 129 0.76 -17.83 6.10
N ASN A 130 1.83 -17.37 5.46
CA ASN A 130 2.23 -15.98 5.33
C ASN A 130 2.77 -15.80 3.91
N ILE A 131 3.11 -14.57 3.51
CA ILE A 131 3.52 -14.31 2.13
C ILE A 131 4.71 -15.18 1.70
N LYS A 132 5.70 -15.42 2.58
CA LYS A 132 6.85 -16.27 2.28
C LYS A 132 6.42 -17.71 2.05
N THR A 133 5.68 -18.31 2.99
CA THR A 133 5.31 -19.73 2.90
C THR A 133 4.38 -19.99 1.73
N PHE A 134 3.56 -19.00 1.37
CA PHE A 134 2.71 -19.02 0.19
C PHE A 134 3.51 -18.97 -1.11
N ILE A 135 4.44 -18.02 -1.27
CA ILE A 135 5.33 -17.94 -2.43
C ILE A 135 6.20 -19.20 -2.54
N ASP A 136 6.79 -19.67 -1.43
CA ASP A 136 7.57 -20.91 -1.40
C ASP A 136 6.73 -22.09 -1.90
N HIS A 137 5.49 -22.23 -1.42
CA HIS A 137 4.63 -23.34 -1.81
C HIS A 137 4.32 -23.37 -3.31
N HIS A 138 4.01 -22.21 -3.90
CA HIS A 138 3.52 -22.13 -5.28
C HIS A 138 4.61 -21.87 -6.33
N LEU A 139 5.61 -21.07 -6.00
CA LEU A 139 6.56 -20.51 -6.97
C LEU A 139 8.03 -20.86 -6.66
N ASN A 140 8.35 -21.23 -5.41
CA ASN A 140 9.70 -21.64 -5.00
C ASN A 140 9.68 -22.93 -4.14
N PRO A 141 9.11 -24.06 -4.64
CA PRO A 141 8.87 -25.25 -3.82
C PRO A 141 10.14 -25.94 -3.30
N SER A 142 11.29 -25.69 -3.93
CA SER A 142 12.60 -26.15 -3.46
C SER A 142 13.29 -25.17 -2.51
N GLY A 143 12.74 -23.96 -2.34
CA GLY A 143 13.33 -22.88 -1.55
C GLY A 143 14.69 -22.40 -2.07
N SER A 144 15.05 -22.72 -3.32
CA SER A 144 16.40 -22.54 -3.84
C SER A 144 16.60 -21.25 -4.63
N ALA A 145 15.53 -20.63 -5.11
CA ALA A 145 15.60 -19.35 -5.82
C ALA A 145 15.71 -18.20 -4.80
N PRO A 146 16.74 -17.33 -4.87
CA PRO A 146 16.81 -16.10 -4.09
C PRO A 146 15.68 -15.14 -4.44
N TYR A 147 15.42 -14.21 -3.52
CA TYR A 147 14.43 -13.16 -3.67
C TYR A 147 15.11 -11.83 -3.93
N LEU A 148 14.67 -11.13 -4.97
CA LEU A 148 14.87 -9.69 -5.10
C LEU A 148 13.52 -9.03 -4.80
N ILE A 149 13.42 -8.34 -3.68
CA ILE A 149 12.24 -7.57 -3.32
C ILE A 149 12.42 -6.14 -3.82
N ILE A 150 11.58 -5.70 -4.73
CA ILE A 150 11.48 -4.30 -5.16
C ILE A 150 10.34 -3.66 -4.36
N LEU A 151 10.69 -2.75 -3.46
CA LEU A 151 9.70 -1.99 -2.70
C LEU A 151 9.28 -0.79 -3.55
N SER A 152 7.99 -0.68 -3.87
CA SER A 152 7.43 0.46 -4.56
C SER A 152 7.50 1.71 -3.70
N HIS A 153 7.21 1.57 -2.40
CA HIS A 153 7.43 2.58 -1.36
C HIS A 153 7.34 1.95 0.04
N CYS A 154 7.44 2.76 1.09
CA CYS A 154 7.59 2.27 2.46
C CYS A 154 6.32 2.11 3.30
N HIS A 155 5.12 2.34 2.76
CA HIS A 155 3.90 2.14 3.54
C HIS A 155 3.72 0.69 3.98
N TYR A 156 2.99 0.52 5.09
CA TYR A 156 2.88 -0.72 5.85
C TYR A 156 2.37 -1.90 5.02
N ASP A 157 1.42 -1.66 4.13
CA ASP A 157 0.84 -2.59 3.18
C ASP A 157 1.77 -3.01 2.05
N HIS A 158 2.95 -2.40 1.93
CA HIS A 158 4.01 -2.82 1.01
C HIS A 158 5.17 -3.52 1.72
N ILE A 159 5.40 -3.24 3.01
CA ILE A 159 6.61 -3.70 3.72
C ILE A 159 6.38 -4.71 4.84
N LEU A 160 5.16 -4.88 5.37
CA LEU A 160 4.96 -5.71 6.57
C LEU A 160 5.21 -7.20 6.37
N GLY A 161 5.04 -7.70 5.14
CA GLY A 161 5.41 -9.08 4.79
C GLY A 161 6.91 -9.36 4.81
N LEU A 162 7.77 -8.35 4.95
CA LEU A 162 9.22 -8.54 5.06
C LEU A 162 9.62 -9.37 6.28
N GLY A 163 8.87 -9.28 7.40
CA GLY A 163 9.19 -10.01 8.63
C GLY A 163 9.41 -11.51 8.41
N PRO A 164 8.40 -12.26 7.93
CA PRO A 164 8.56 -13.68 7.62
C PRO A 164 9.54 -13.96 6.48
N ILE A 165 9.69 -13.06 5.50
CA ILE A 165 10.64 -13.24 4.38
C ILE A 165 12.10 -13.18 4.85
N LEU A 166 12.41 -12.21 5.71
CA LEU A 166 13.77 -11.94 6.19
C LEU A 166 14.20 -12.87 7.34
N GLN A 167 13.25 -13.53 8.01
CA GLN A 167 13.56 -14.52 9.03
C GLN A 167 13.78 -15.89 8.37
N PRO A 168 15.02 -16.43 8.36
CA PRO A 168 15.22 -17.81 7.93
C PRO A 168 14.54 -18.72 8.95
N GLY A 169 13.48 -19.41 8.54
CA GLY A 169 12.84 -20.42 9.35
C GLY A 169 13.89 -21.45 9.80
N LYS A 170 14.13 -21.57 11.11
CA LYS A 170 14.87 -22.69 11.70
C LYS A 170 13.97 -23.93 11.67
N ILE A 171 13.71 -24.48 10.49
CA ILE A 171 13.09 -25.80 10.38
C ILE A 171 14.18 -26.79 10.03
N ALA A 172 14.50 -27.68 10.98
CA ALA A 172 15.49 -28.73 10.78
C ALA A 172 15.11 -29.60 9.57
N GLY A 173 16.00 -29.71 8.60
CA GLY A 173 15.81 -30.53 7.39
C GLY A 173 15.21 -29.82 6.17
N LEU A 174 14.88 -28.53 6.26
CA LEU A 174 14.49 -27.73 5.09
C LEU A 174 15.65 -26.84 4.60
N PRO A 175 15.77 -26.57 3.29
CA PRO A 175 16.78 -25.67 2.75
C PRO A 175 16.75 -24.30 3.45
N GLN A 176 17.93 -23.85 3.89
CA GLN A 176 18.11 -22.54 4.49
C GLN A 176 17.63 -21.45 3.53
N SER A 177 16.86 -20.49 4.05
CA SER A 177 16.18 -19.45 3.25
C SER A 177 17.09 -18.88 2.17
N ALA A 178 16.56 -18.81 0.96
CA ALA A 178 17.24 -18.19 -0.16
C ALA A 178 17.62 -16.73 0.19
N HIS A 179 18.79 -16.31 -0.28
CA HIS A 179 19.30 -14.95 -0.08
C HIS A 179 18.25 -13.93 -0.54
N THR A 180 17.95 -12.96 0.32
CA THR A 180 16.99 -11.89 0.02
C THR A 180 17.75 -10.59 -0.20
N LEU A 181 17.56 -10.00 -1.37
CA LEU A 181 18.02 -8.68 -1.75
C LEU A 181 16.81 -7.73 -1.68
N ILE A 182 17.04 -6.49 -1.26
CA ILE A 182 16.00 -5.46 -1.24
C ILE A 182 16.46 -4.29 -2.11
N ALA A 183 15.61 -3.90 -3.05
CA ALA A 183 15.75 -2.70 -3.84
C ALA A 183 14.72 -1.64 -3.40
N SER A 184 15.18 -0.40 -3.24
CA SER A 184 14.34 0.76 -2.91
C SER A 184 14.80 1.97 -3.71
N SER A 185 13.92 2.96 -3.88
CA SER A 185 14.20 4.17 -4.66
C SER A 185 15.43 4.93 -4.13
N SER A 186 16.36 5.29 -5.02
CA SER A 186 17.46 6.18 -4.67
C SER A 186 17.06 7.65 -4.58
N TYR A 187 15.85 8.04 -5.02
CA TYR A 187 15.42 9.44 -5.16
C TYR A 187 15.34 10.18 -3.82
N ALA A 188 14.66 9.60 -2.84
CA ALA A 188 14.41 10.22 -1.54
C ALA A 188 14.90 9.33 -0.39
N ARG A 189 16.19 8.97 -0.40
CA ARG A 189 16.75 8.05 0.62
C ARG A 189 16.52 8.54 2.05
N SER A 190 16.54 9.84 2.29
CA SER A 190 16.27 10.44 3.61
C SER A 190 14.84 10.20 4.12
N PHE A 191 13.90 9.87 3.23
CA PHE A 191 12.55 9.43 3.58
C PHE A 191 12.54 8.01 4.18
N LEU A 192 13.60 7.23 3.93
CA LEU A 192 13.76 5.87 4.45
C LEU A 192 14.83 5.77 5.54
N GLU A 193 15.84 6.63 5.48
CA GLU A 193 17.00 6.61 6.37
C GLU A 193 17.17 7.96 7.09
N PRO A 194 17.49 7.96 8.40
CA PRO A 194 17.71 6.80 9.27
C PRO A 194 16.41 6.06 9.62
N ARG A 195 16.50 4.95 10.38
CA ARG A 195 15.35 4.11 10.76
C ARG A 195 14.19 4.90 11.39
N THR A 196 14.44 6.04 12.02
CA THR A 196 13.38 6.91 12.54
C THR A 196 12.50 7.47 11.43
N SER A 197 13.08 7.87 10.28
CA SER A 197 12.33 8.32 9.10
C SER A 197 11.43 7.20 8.57
N LEU A 198 11.97 5.98 8.37
CA LEU A 198 11.15 4.84 7.95
C LEU A 198 9.97 4.57 8.92
N ARG A 199 10.20 4.66 10.23
CA ARG A 199 9.12 4.44 11.22
C ARG A 199 8.05 5.51 11.17
N GLU A 200 8.44 6.74 10.89
CA GLU A 200 7.54 7.88 10.76
C GLU A 200 6.70 7.75 9.48
N HIS A 201 7.35 7.47 8.35
CA HIS A 201 6.73 7.54 7.03
C HIS A 201 6.07 6.24 6.57
N SER A 202 6.39 5.09 7.17
CA SER A 202 5.74 3.80 6.83
C SER A 202 4.27 3.68 7.27
N LEU A 203 3.74 4.69 7.97
CA LEU A 203 2.42 4.68 8.62
C LEU A 203 2.26 3.61 9.72
N CYS A 204 3.30 2.80 9.99
CA CYS A 204 3.25 1.75 11.00
C CYS A 204 2.90 2.30 12.38
N ASN A 205 3.50 3.42 12.79
CA ASN A 205 3.20 4.03 14.09
C ASN A 205 1.73 4.51 14.18
N SER A 206 1.19 5.10 13.12
CA SER A 206 -0.21 5.54 13.05
C SER A 206 -1.20 4.39 13.15
N MET A 207 -0.81 3.21 12.66
CA MET A 207 -1.61 1.98 12.71
C MET A 207 -1.31 1.10 13.93
N ASN A 208 -0.47 1.56 14.86
CA ASN A 208 0.02 0.79 16.02
C ASN A 208 0.66 -0.56 15.62
N LEU A 209 1.49 -0.53 14.58
CA LEU A 209 2.20 -1.67 14.01
C LEU A 209 3.70 -1.58 14.26
N VAL A 210 4.34 -2.74 14.30
CA VAL A 210 5.80 -2.82 14.38
C VAL A 210 6.39 -2.66 12.99
N CYS A 211 7.01 -1.50 12.74
CA CYS A 211 7.76 -1.26 11.51
C CYS A 211 8.88 -2.30 11.32
N PRO A 212 8.88 -3.05 10.20
CA PRO A 212 9.92 -4.01 9.88
C PRO A 212 11.32 -3.39 9.92
N SER A 213 12.32 -4.20 10.25
CA SER A 213 13.73 -3.80 10.16
C SER A 213 14.36 -4.49 8.98
N TYR A 214 14.84 -3.72 8.02
CA TYR A 214 15.50 -4.22 6.83
C TYR A 214 16.60 -3.26 6.39
N LYS A 215 17.47 -3.75 5.50
CA LYS A 215 18.54 -2.95 4.87
C LYS A 215 18.35 -3.00 3.36
N THR A 216 18.27 -1.83 2.74
CA THR A 216 18.29 -1.71 1.28
C THR A 216 19.63 -2.20 0.75
N THR A 217 19.59 -3.22 -0.09
CA THR A 217 20.77 -3.78 -0.73
C THR A 217 21.15 -3.01 -1.98
N THR A 218 20.14 -2.59 -2.74
CA THR A 218 20.29 -1.84 -3.99
C THR A 218 19.45 -0.57 -3.94
N TRP A 219 20.11 0.57 -4.06
CA TRP A 219 19.42 1.84 -4.26
C TRP A 219 19.15 2.02 -5.76
N ALA A 220 17.92 1.70 -6.18
CA ALA A 220 17.50 1.70 -7.57
C ALA A 220 17.53 3.11 -8.15
N GLN A 221 18.26 3.28 -9.26
CA GLN A 221 18.41 4.55 -9.94
C GLN A 221 17.29 4.78 -10.98
N HIS A 222 17.03 6.05 -11.30
CA HIS A 222 16.08 6.39 -12.35
C HIS A 222 16.56 5.87 -13.70
N ASN A 223 15.63 5.30 -14.47
CA ASN A 223 15.85 4.77 -15.82
C ASN A 223 17.08 3.86 -15.92
N HIS A 224 17.23 2.96 -14.93
CA HIS A 224 18.35 2.03 -14.87
C HIS A 224 17.87 0.59 -14.81
N ARG A 225 18.55 -0.27 -15.57
CA ARG A 225 18.29 -1.71 -15.57
C ARG A 225 18.89 -2.35 -14.32
N LEU A 226 18.11 -3.11 -13.57
CA LEU A 226 18.58 -3.76 -12.36
C LEU A 226 19.53 -4.92 -12.70
N SER A 227 20.61 -5.00 -11.92
CA SER A 227 21.52 -6.13 -11.91
C SER A 227 21.68 -6.65 -10.49
N VAL A 228 21.71 -7.96 -10.32
CA VAL A 228 21.90 -8.59 -9.02
C VAL A 228 23.02 -9.60 -9.04
N SER A 229 23.84 -9.60 -8.00
CA SER A 229 24.79 -10.67 -7.76
C SER A 229 24.03 -11.88 -7.22
N HIS A 230 23.81 -12.87 -8.07
CA HIS A 230 23.18 -14.10 -7.61
C HIS A 230 24.15 -14.83 -6.65
N PRO A 231 23.71 -15.25 -5.46
CA PRO A 231 24.61 -15.79 -4.42
C PRO A 231 25.41 -17.03 -4.85
N ARG A 232 24.87 -17.81 -5.79
CA ARG A 232 25.54 -19.00 -6.33
C ARG A 232 26.39 -18.72 -7.58
N LEU A 233 26.42 -17.47 -8.05
CA LEU A 233 27.12 -17.02 -9.27
C LEU A 233 28.17 -15.97 -8.92
N GLU A 234 28.91 -16.16 -7.83
CA GLU A 234 29.81 -15.21 -7.12
C GLU A 234 30.68 -14.24 -7.97
N VAL A 235 30.75 -14.41 -9.30
CA VAL A 235 31.57 -13.63 -10.23
C VAL A 235 30.79 -12.92 -11.35
N ILE A 236 29.53 -13.30 -11.68
CA ILE A 236 28.79 -12.73 -12.82
C ILE A 236 27.45 -12.14 -12.36
N PRO A 237 27.23 -10.82 -12.49
CA PRO A 237 25.93 -10.20 -12.24
C PRO A 237 24.89 -10.74 -13.21
N MET A 238 23.71 -11.07 -12.69
CA MET A 238 22.53 -11.36 -13.49
C MET A 238 21.88 -10.03 -13.88
N HIS A 239 21.81 -9.76 -15.19
CA HIS A 239 21.13 -8.58 -15.72
C HIS A 239 19.64 -8.88 -15.86
N LEU A 240 18.83 -8.23 -15.05
CA LEU A 240 17.38 -8.45 -15.04
C LEU A 240 16.73 -7.64 -16.17
N PRO A 241 15.61 -8.11 -16.72
CA PRO A 241 14.82 -7.38 -17.72
C PRO A 241 13.99 -6.25 -17.08
N VAL A 242 14.48 -5.67 -16.00
CA VAL A 242 13.72 -4.74 -15.15
C VAL A 242 14.41 -3.38 -15.16
N THR A 243 13.72 -2.38 -15.68
CA THR A 243 14.15 -0.98 -15.63
C THR A 243 13.35 -0.22 -14.58
N THR A 244 14.02 0.43 -13.63
CA THR A 244 13.36 1.19 -12.55
C THR A 244 13.15 2.64 -12.92
N LEU A 245 12.03 3.21 -12.49
CA LEU A 245 11.62 4.59 -12.76
C LEU A 245 11.20 5.24 -11.44
N HIS A 246 11.90 6.30 -11.03
CA HIS A 246 11.46 7.12 -9.90
C HIS A 246 10.15 7.81 -10.24
N THR A 247 9.14 7.64 -9.39
CA THR A 247 7.80 8.21 -9.59
C THR A 247 7.29 8.85 -8.29
N PRO A 248 8.01 9.85 -7.72
CA PRO A 248 7.56 10.53 -6.52
C PRO A 248 6.18 11.17 -6.75
N GLY A 249 5.34 11.17 -5.71
CA GLY A 249 4.01 11.75 -5.80
C GLY A 249 3.09 11.24 -4.72
N HIS A 250 2.74 9.95 -4.76
CA HIS A 250 2.05 9.28 -3.64
C HIS A 250 2.90 9.37 -2.38
N THR A 251 4.17 8.98 -2.47
CA THR A 251 5.22 9.29 -1.49
C THR A 251 6.49 9.79 -2.20
N PRO A 252 7.40 10.47 -1.48
CA PRO A 252 8.70 10.85 -2.04
C PRO A 252 9.57 9.67 -2.49
N ASP A 253 9.46 8.50 -1.83
CA ASP A 253 10.24 7.30 -2.16
C ASP A 253 9.61 6.40 -3.22
N SER A 254 8.46 6.79 -3.79
CA SER A 254 7.72 6.01 -4.77
C SER A 254 8.56 5.60 -6.00
N LEU A 255 8.46 4.33 -6.37
CA LEU A 255 9.24 3.65 -7.39
C LEU A 255 8.34 2.79 -8.28
N SER A 256 8.36 3.07 -9.57
CA SER A 256 7.79 2.21 -10.60
C SER A 256 8.89 1.34 -11.23
N TRP A 257 8.49 0.23 -11.86
CA TRP A 257 9.41 -0.58 -12.65
C TRP A 257 8.76 -1.16 -13.89
N PHE A 258 9.55 -1.28 -14.96
CA PHE A 258 9.14 -1.80 -16.25
C PHE A 258 9.84 -3.14 -16.51
N ASP A 259 9.04 -4.17 -16.77
CA ASP A 259 9.47 -5.46 -17.26
C ASP A 259 9.53 -5.45 -18.78
N GLU A 260 10.75 -5.45 -19.34
CA GLU A 260 10.99 -5.40 -20.78
C GLU A 260 10.51 -6.67 -21.49
N GLU A 261 10.64 -7.84 -20.86
CA GLU A 261 10.25 -9.13 -21.46
C GLU A 261 8.73 -9.25 -21.58
N GLU A 262 8.02 -8.80 -20.55
CA GLU A 262 6.56 -8.92 -20.48
C GLU A 262 5.84 -7.66 -20.95
N ARG A 263 6.58 -6.58 -21.26
CA ARG A 263 6.03 -5.28 -21.64
C ARG A 263 5.02 -4.78 -20.59
N ALA A 264 5.41 -4.86 -19.33
CA ALA A 264 4.53 -4.56 -18.19
C ALA A 264 5.16 -3.51 -17.27
N LEU A 265 4.42 -2.42 -17.03
CA LEU A 265 4.75 -1.35 -16.10
C LEU A 265 4.01 -1.58 -14.79
N TYR A 266 4.73 -1.52 -13.67
CA TYR A 266 4.18 -1.62 -12.33
C TYR A 266 4.39 -0.28 -11.62
N VAL A 267 3.32 0.35 -11.16
CA VAL A 267 3.34 1.75 -10.68
C VAL A 267 3.18 1.91 -9.17
N GLY A 268 3.08 0.79 -8.43
CA GLY A 268 2.74 0.80 -7.01
C GLY A 268 1.45 1.59 -6.77
N ASP A 269 1.49 2.49 -5.80
CA ASP A 269 0.34 3.29 -5.37
C ASP A 269 0.28 4.67 -6.03
N SER A 270 1.05 4.86 -7.10
CA SER A 270 1.00 6.11 -7.86
C SER A 270 -0.41 6.35 -8.38
N LEU A 271 -1.10 5.33 -8.89
CA LEU A 271 -2.50 5.41 -9.32
C LEU A 271 -3.14 4.03 -9.38
N TYR A 272 -4.47 4.00 -9.33
CA TYR A 272 -5.27 2.81 -9.58
C TYR A 272 -6.68 3.21 -10.00
N GLU A 273 -7.39 2.30 -10.65
CA GLU A 273 -8.76 2.48 -11.11
C GLU A 273 -9.76 2.20 -9.98
N ALA A 274 -11.01 2.59 -10.24
CA ALA A 274 -12.16 2.24 -9.41
C ALA A 274 -12.23 0.72 -9.12
N PRO A 275 -12.71 0.31 -7.94
CA PRO A 275 -13.40 1.13 -6.94
C PRO A 275 -12.48 1.85 -5.94
N ALA A 276 -11.16 1.71 -6.04
CA ALA A 276 -10.24 2.37 -5.11
C ALA A 276 -9.91 3.82 -5.59
N PRO A 277 -9.81 4.80 -4.68
CA PRO A 277 -9.48 6.18 -5.03
C PRO A 277 -7.97 6.38 -5.09
N ILE A 278 -7.42 7.02 -6.13
CA ILE A 278 -6.03 7.50 -6.10
C ILE A 278 -5.84 8.28 -4.77
N LEU A 279 -4.99 7.77 -3.89
CA LEU A 279 -4.89 8.25 -2.52
C LEU A 279 -3.59 9.02 -2.34
N PHE A 280 -3.67 10.24 -1.81
CA PHE A 280 -2.49 10.95 -1.33
C PHE A 280 -2.45 10.89 0.20
N PRO A 281 -1.33 10.44 0.80
CA PRO A 281 -1.08 10.61 2.24
C PRO A 281 -0.67 12.06 2.54
N SER A 282 -0.40 12.36 3.81
CA SER A 282 0.13 13.68 4.24
C SER A 282 1.45 14.04 3.55
N GLU A 283 2.27 13.03 3.28
CA GLU A 283 3.58 13.13 2.62
C GLU A 283 3.46 13.25 1.09
N GLY A 284 2.25 13.15 0.55
CA GLY A 284 1.98 13.19 -0.88
C GLY A 284 2.19 14.58 -1.47
N ASN A 285 2.59 14.62 -2.74
CA ASN A 285 2.82 15.83 -3.50
C ASN A 285 2.23 15.70 -4.91
N LEU A 286 1.21 16.51 -5.21
CA LEU A 286 0.50 16.43 -6.48
C LEU A 286 1.34 16.92 -7.67
N ALA A 287 2.22 17.90 -7.49
CA ALA A 287 3.10 18.38 -8.57
C ALA A 287 4.20 17.36 -8.91
N ASP A 288 4.72 16.63 -7.92
CA ASP A 288 5.64 15.52 -8.16
C ASP A 288 4.92 14.38 -8.87
N TRP A 289 3.72 14.01 -8.40
CA TRP A 289 2.89 13.00 -9.05
C TRP A 289 2.61 13.33 -10.51
N TRP A 290 2.26 14.58 -10.78
CA TRP A 290 1.95 15.10 -12.10
C TRP A 290 3.12 14.90 -13.07
N ARG A 291 4.32 15.31 -12.66
CA ARG A 291 5.56 15.12 -13.43
C ARG A 291 5.90 13.64 -13.60
N SER A 292 5.64 12.82 -12.57
CA SER A 292 5.83 11.37 -12.64
C SER A 292 4.89 10.72 -13.66
N VAL A 293 3.61 11.13 -13.72
CA VAL A 293 2.67 10.63 -14.72
C VAL A 293 3.07 11.06 -16.12
N ASP A 294 3.48 12.32 -16.32
CA ASP A 294 3.96 12.79 -17.63
C ASP A 294 5.21 12.02 -18.10
N LEU A 295 6.13 11.73 -17.19
CA LEU A 295 7.29 10.88 -17.46
C LEU A 295 6.86 9.47 -17.87
N LEU A 296 5.91 8.86 -17.15
CA LEU A 296 5.42 7.52 -17.48
C LEU A 296 4.68 7.51 -18.83
N ILE A 297 3.90 8.54 -19.16
CA ILE A 297 3.25 8.70 -20.47
C ILE A 297 4.31 8.72 -21.56
N ALA A 298 5.31 9.59 -21.45
CA ALA A 298 6.38 9.71 -22.44
C ALA A 298 7.16 8.40 -22.60
N PHE A 299 7.50 7.75 -21.49
CA PHE A 299 8.17 6.45 -21.48
C PHE A 299 7.33 5.38 -22.21
N VAL A 300 6.04 5.28 -21.89
CA VAL A 300 5.14 4.31 -22.51
C VAL A 300 4.93 4.58 -24.00
N MET A 301 4.85 5.85 -24.42
CA MET A 301 4.79 6.23 -25.83
C MET A 301 6.03 5.74 -26.59
N GLU A 302 7.24 6.07 -26.09
CA GLU A 302 8.51 5.60 -26.68
C GLU A 302 8.54 4.06 -26.77
N LYS A 303 8.13 3.36 -25.70
CA LYS A 303 8.07 1.90 -25.71
C LYS A 303 7.07 1.36 -26.72
N ASN A 304 5.92 2.00 -26.90
CA ASN A 304 4.89 1.55 -27.84
C ASN A 304 5.23 1.83 -29.32
N GLU A 305 6.17 2.71 -29.62
CA GLU A 305 6.64 2.98 -30.99
C GLU A 305 7.56 1.88 -31.55
N MET A 306 8.10 1.01 -30.68
CA MET A 306 8.96 -0.11 -31.09
C MET A 306 8.18 -1.10 -31.97
N GLN A 307 8.53 -1.18 -33.25
CA GLN A 307 7.84 -2.04 -34.22
C GLN A 307 7.92 -3.53 -33.83
N GLY A 308 6.79 -4.23 -33.96
CA GLY A 308 6.69 -5.67 -33.69
C GLY A 308 6.50 -6.03 -32.22
N GLU A 309 6.59 -5.06 -31.31
CA GLU A 309 6.38 -5.26 -29.88
C GLU A 309 4.92 -5.13 -29.46
N LYS A 310 4.56 -5.81 -28.38
CA LYS A 310 3.23 -5.64 -27.76
C LYS A 310 3.11 -4.28 -27.09
N ARG A 311 1.90 -3.74 -27.04
CA ARG A 311 1.62 -2.53 -26.24
C ARG A 311 1.95 -2.76 -24.76
N VAL A 312 2.45 -1.73 -24.11
CA VAL A 312 2.76 -1.77 -22.67
C VAL A 312 1.47 -1.88 -21.86
N THR A 313 1.46 -2.81 -20.91
CA THR A 313 0.40 -2.95 -19.91
C THR A 313 0.78 -2.28 -18.59
N LEU A 314 -0.21 -1.84 -17.80
CA LEU A 314 -0.01 -1.22 -16.49
C LEU A 314 -0.69 -2.04 -15.39
N SER A 315 0.00 -2.21 -14.27
CA SER A 315 -0.54 -2.80 -13.05
C SER A 315 -0.15 -1.95 -11.83
N ALA A 316 -1.04 -1.88 -10.84
CA ALA A 316 -0.85 -1.05 -9.64
C ALA A 316 -0.77 -1.90 -8.37
N GLY A 317 -0.44 -1.27 -7.25
CA GLY A 317 -0.40 -1.88 -5.92
C GLY A 317 -1.76 -2.40 -5.45
N HIS A 318 -2.86 -1.86 -5.99
CA HIS A 318 -4.23 -2.27 -5.69
C HIS A 318 -5.09 -2.29 -6.96
N VAL A 319 -6.12 -3.13 -6.98
CA VAL A 319 -7.23 -3.20 -7.98
C VAL A 319 -6.82 -3.41 -9.45
N THR A 320 -6.05 -2.50 -10.03
CA THR A 320 -5.67 -2.44 -11.45
C THR A 320 -4.58 -3.45 -11.80
N VAL A 321 -4.86 -4.33 -12.75
CA VAL A 321 -3.91 -5.37 -13.23
C VAL A 321 -3.98 -5.52 -14.75
N GLY A 322 -2.89 -5.22 -15.45
CA GLY A 322 -2.70 -5.53 -16.87
C GLY A 322 -3.55 -4.72 -17.84
N VAL A 323 -3.90 -3.47 -17.51
CA VAL A 323 -4.66 -2.56 -18.39
C VAL A 323 -3.76 -1.89 -19.45
N ASP A 324 -4.32 -1.27 -20.49
CA ASP A 324 -3.52 -0.46 -21.44
C ASP A 324 -2.86 0.71 -20.69
N ALA A 325 -1.52 0.74 -20.69
CA ALA A 325 -0.78 1.68 -19.88
C ALA A 325 -0.98 3.13 -20.32
N LEU A 326 -0.92 3.37 -21.64
CA LEU A 326 -1.03 4.72 -22.18
C LEU A 326 -2.42 5.31 -21.92
N GLY A 327 -3.48 4.54 -22.22
CA GLY A 327 -4.85 4.94 -21.93
C GLY A 327 -5.08 5.18 -20.44
N CYS A 328 -4.61 4.28 -19.57
CA CYS A 328 -4.73 4.44 -18.12
C CYS A 328 -4.07 5.73 -17.60
N LEU A 329 -2.81 5.96 -17.98
CA LEU A 329 -2.06 7.14 -17.54
C LEU A 329 -2.67 8.45 -18.05
N THR A 330 -3.05 8.50 -19.32
CA THR A 330 -3.67 9.70 -19.92
C THR A 330 -5.05 10.00 -19.33
N ASP A 331 -5.89 8.98 -19.13
CA ASP A 331 -7.19 9.15 -18.47
C ASP A 331 -7.03 9.62 -17.01
N ALA A 332 -6.07 9.06 -16.26
CA ALA A 332 -5.79 9.48 -14.87
C ALA A 332 -5.30 10.94 -14.83
N ARG A 333 -4.47 11.32 -15.80
CA ARG A 333 -3.93 12.66 -15.96
C ARG A 333 -5.04 13.68 -16.25
N GLU A 334 -5.98 13.34 -17.13
CA GLU A 334 -7.14 14.17 -17.43
C GLU A 334 -8.16 14.22 -16.30
N PHE A 335 -8.38 13.12 -15.57
CA PHE A 335 -9.17 13.13 -14.34
C PHE A 335 -8.59 14.14 -13.33
N MET A 336 -7.28 14.15 -13.12
CA MET A 336 -6.64 15.09 -12.20
C MET A 336 -6.74 16.54 -12.67
N LYS A 337 -6.71 16.81 -13.99
CA LYS A 337 -6.97 18.16 -14.54
C LYS A 337 -8.36 18.65 -14.13
N ARG A 338 -9.38 17.80 -14.23
CA ARG A 338 -10.76 18.13 -13.84
C ARG A 338 -10.90 18.36 -12.33
N VAL A 339 -10.18 17.60 -11.49
CA VAL A 339 -10.09 17.89 -10.04
C VAL A 339 -9.51 19.29 -9.80
N LEU A 340 -8.41 19.64 -10.48
CA LEU A 340 -7.77 20.95 -10.32
C LEU A 340 -8.66 22.11 -10.81
N ARG A 341 -9.59 21.86 -11.73
CA ARG A 341 -10.61 22.81 -12.21
C ARG A 341 -11.89 22.88 -11.37
N ASP A 342 -11.99 22.09 -10.30
CA ASP A 342 -13.22 21.95 -9.52
C ASP A 342 -14.41 21.41 -10.34
N GLU A 343 -14.15 20.56 -11.34
CA GLU A 343 -15.17 19.96 -12.21
C GLU A 343 -15.64 18.57 -11.75
N VAL A 344 -14.99 17.99 -10.74
CA VAL A 344 -15.33 16.69 -10.15
C VAL A 344 -16.07 16.91 -8.83
N ALA A 345 -17.11 16.10 -8.56
CA ALA A 345 -17.90 16.24 -7.34
C ALA A 345 -17.02 16.04 -6.11
N PHE A 346 -17.10 16.98 -5.17
CA PHE A 346 -16.28 17.03 -3.97
C PHE A 346 -17.11 16.75 -2.71
N GLU A 347 -16.57 15.93 -1.83
CA GLU A 347 -17.10 15.66 -0.50
C GLU A 347 -15.99 15.87 0.54
N GLU A 348 -16.22 16.76 1.50
CA GLU A 348 -15.34 16.91 2.65
C GLU A 348 -15.43 15.68 3.55
N GLN A 349 -14.28 15.16 3.97
CA GLN A 349 -14.17 13.98 4.80
C GLN A 349 -13.69 14.36 6.21
N PRO A 350 -13.92 13.50 7.22
CA PRO A 350 -13.31 13.68 8.53
C PRO A 350 -11.80 13.87 8.42
N MET A 351 -11.24 14.69 9.31
CA MET A 351 -9.80 14.92 9.35
C MET A 351 -9.04 13.59 9.44
N LYS A 352 -8.02 13.43 8.61
CA LYS A 352 -7.13 12.27 8.63
C LYS A 352 -5.76 12.73 9.08
N ARG A 353 -5.23 12.08 10.12
CA ARG A 353 -3.90 12.40 10.70
C ARG A 353 -3.71 13.89 11.08
N GLY A 354 -4.79 14.57 11.45
CA GLY A 354 -4.74 15.99 11.84
C GLY A 354 -4.82 16.98 10.67
N GLU A 355 -5.10 16.52 9.45
CA GLU A 355 -5.26 17.38 8.27
C GLU A 355 -6.70 17.30 7.71
N PRO A 356 -7.27 18.43 7.23
CA PRO A 356 -8.50 18.44 6.43
C PRO A 356 -8.35 17.55 5.19
N PHE A 357 -9.32 16.67 4.97
CA PHE A 357 -9.27 15.66 3.93
C PHE A 357 -10.50 15.75 3.03
N GLY A 358 -10.32 15.46 1.75
CA GLY A 358 -11.36 15.54 0.74
C GLY A 358 -11.44 14.28 -0.10
N GLN A 359 -12.60 14.05 -0.67
CA GLN A 359 -12.81 13.03 -1.69
C GLN A 359 -13.41 13.67 -2.95
N TRP A 360 -12.84 13.35 -4.10
CA TRP A 360 -13.37 13.74 -5.41
C TRP A 360 -13.80 12.50 -6.16
N GLN A 361 -15.07 12.46 -6.56
CA GLN A 361 -15.68 11.30 -7.19
C GLN A 361 -16.55 11.71 -8.38
N GLU A 362 -16.67 10.80 -9.32
CA GLU A 362 -17.58 10.87 -10.45
C GLU A 362 -17.91 9.45 -10.91
N ASP A 363 -18.95 9.32 -11.73
CA ASP A 363 -19.23 8.06 -12.43
C ASP A 363 -18.16 7.85 -13.51
N GLY A 364 -17.02 7.28 -13.09
CA GLY A 364 -15.83 7.20 -13.93
C GLY A 364 -14.82 6.16 -13.48
N ARG A 365 -13.68 6.16 -14.18
CA ARG A 365 -12.58 5.22 -14.00
C ARG A 365 -11.75 5.52 -12.75
N PHE A 366 -11.74 6.76 -12.29
CA PHE A 366 -10.90 7.24 -11.20
C PHE A 366 -11.71 8.03 -10.19
N SER A 367 -11.21 8.01 -8.96
CA SER A 367 -11.58 8.93 -7.89
C SER A 367 -10.32 9.33 -7.13
N LEU A 368 -10.40 10.37 -6.30
CA LEU A 368 -9.28 10.87 -5.52
C LEU A 368 -9.65 11.00 -4.05
N GLY A 369 -8.74 10.60 -3.16
CA GLY A 369 -8.76 10.98 -1.76
C GLY A 369 -7.45 11.69 -1.42
N ALA A 370 -7.50 12.90 -0.88
CA ALA A 370 -6.28 13.66 -0.56
C ALA A 370 -6.51 14.67 0.57
N PRO A 371 -5.45 15.06 1.31
CA PRO A 371 -5.47 16.27 2.12
C PRO A 371 -5.79 17.47 1.22
N LEU A 372 -6.65 18.39 1.69
CA LEU A 372 -7.06 19.56 0.89
C LEU A 372 -5.85 20.41 0.46
N ARG A 373 -4.83 20.48 1.34
CA ARG A 373 -3.56 21.15 1.08
C ARG A 373 -2.86 20.60 -0.17
N VAL A 374 -2.85 19.29 -0.40
CA VAL A 374 -2.16 18.67 -1.54
C VAL A 374 -2.75 19.14 -2.87
N VAL A 375 -4.08 19.26 -2.95
CA VAL A 375 -4.76 19.77 -4.15
C VAL A 375 -4.54 21.27 -4.32
N GLN A 376 -4.58 22.05 -3.24
CA GLN A 376 -4.31 23.49 -3.27
C GLN A 376 -2.88 23.80 -3.71
N GLU A 377 -1.89 23.11 -3.16
CA GLU A 377 -0.49 23.23 -3.56
C GLU A 377 -0.27 22.78 -5.01
N GLY A 378 -0.99 21.75 -5.47
CA GLY A 378 -0.99 21.33 -6.87
C GLY A 378 -1.41 22.46 -7.80
N ARG A 379 -2.51 23.18 -7.49
CA ARG A 379 -2.96 24.34 -8.29
C ARG A 379 -1.92 25.46 -8.37
N LEU A 380 -1.12 25.64 -7.32
CA LEU A 380 -0.09 26.67 -7.26
C LEU A 380 1.22 26.27 -7.94
N SER A 381 1.56 24.99 -7.91
CA SER A 381 2.89 24.49 -8.31
C SER A 381 2.92 23.91 -9.71
N ILE A 382 1.77 23.45 -10.23
CA ILE A 382 1.63 22.95 -11.59
C ILE A 382 1.34 24.15 -12.52
N PRO A 383 2.06 24.29 -13.65
CA PRO A 383 1.80 25.35 -14.62
C PRO A 383 0.33 25.40 -15.03
N GLU A 384 -0.24 26.59 -14.94
CA GLU A 384 -1.68 26.80 -15.09
C GLU A 384 -2.20 26.35 -16.46
N ASP A 385 -1.41 26.54 -17.51
CA ASP A 385 -1.72 26.15 -18.87
C ASP A 385 -1.81 24.62 -19.05
N GLU A 386 -1.11 23.83 -18.24
CA GLU A 386 -1.17 22.37 -18.28
C GLU A 386 -2.49 21.82 -17.73
N TRP A 387 -3.15 22.56 -16.84
CA TRP A 387 -4.38 22.09 -16.19
C TRP A 387 -5.60 22.95 -16.42
N ARG A 388 -5.52 24.18 -16.95
CA ARG A 388 -6.71 24.99 -17.33
C ARG A 388 -7.12 24.87 -18.79
N SER A 389 -6.24 24.40 -19.67
CA SER A 389 -6.55 24.29 -21.10
C SER A 389 -7.52 23.14 -21.40
N ASN A 390 -8.67 23.46 -21.98
CA ASN A 390 -9.48 22.49 -22.71
C ASN A 390 -8.78 22.25 -24.05
N VAL A 391 -7.91 21.25 -24.12
CA VAL A 391 -7.41 20.75 -25.41
C VAL A 391 -8.50 19.86 -26.02
#